data_AF-A0A957I8E3-F1
#
_entry.id   AF-A0A957I8E3-F1
#
_cell.length_a   1.000
_cell.length_b   1.000
_cell.length_c   1.000
_cell.angle_alpha   90.00
_cell.angle_beta   90.00
_cell.angle_gamma   90.00
#
_symmetry.space_group_name_H-M   'P 1'
#
loop_
_entity.id
_entity.type
_entity.pdbx_description
1 polymer ?
#
loop_
_entity_poly.entity_id
_entity_poly.type
_entity_poly.pdbx_seq_one_letter_code
_entity_poly.pdbx_strand_id
1 'polypeptide(L)'
;MIEIIVLYYFAKNIGQIVEAKGHRGTWYKVLAVVMWFGGEFVGAIIGAILFGQEGGQCAAYLFALLGAAMSAGTVYLIAKNLQPAVKNNSFDDFTPLN
;
A
#
# COMPACT_ATOMS: atom_id res chain seq x y z
N MET A 1 -1.63 18.47 -3.41
CA MET A 1 -1.79 18.08 -1.98
C MET A 1 -3.14 17.40 -1.68
N ILE A 2 -3.88 16.95 -2.69
CA ILE A 2 -5.04 16.03 -2.54
C ILE A 2 -4.55 14.59 -2.33
N GLU A 3 -3.30 14.32 -2.72
CA GLU A 3 -2.60 13.06 -2.64
C GLU A 3 -2.59 12.48 -1.22
N ILE A 4 -2.46 13.32 -0.18
CA ILE A 4 -2.54 12.86 1.22
C ILE A 4 -3.94 12.40 1.60
N ILE A 5 -4.99 13.07 1.09
CA ILE A 5 -6.38 12.66 1.32
C ILE A 5 -6.63 11.31 0.62
N VAL A 6 -6.17 11.16 -0.62
CA VAL A 6 -6.25 9.90 -1.37
C VAL A 6 -5.50 8.79 -0.64
N LEU A 7 -4.28 9.05 -0.19
CA LEU A 7 -3.46 8.09 0.56
C LEU A 7 -4.12 7.68 1.87
N TYR A 8 -4.76 8.62 2.59
CA TYR A 8 -5.49 8.33 3.82
C TYR A 8 -6.66 7.37 3.57
N TYR A 9 -7.51 7.66 2.58
CA TYR A 9 -8.62 6.77 2.21
C TYR A 9 -8.11 5.42 1.70
N PHE A 10 -7.03 5.42 0.92
CA PHE A 10 -6.44 4.20 0.38
C PHE A 10 -5.87 3.30 1.49
N ALA A 11 -5.06 3.86 2.39
CA ALA A 11 -4.52 3.14 3.54
C ALA A 11 -5.65 2.60 4.44
N LYS A 12 -6.71 3.39 4.66
CA LYS A 12 -7.88 2.93 5.41
C LYS A 12 -8.55 1.73 4.74
N ASN A 13 -8.78 1.77 3.42
CA ASN A 13 -9.35 0.66 2.65
C ASN A 13 -8.47 -0.60 2.71
N ILE A 14 -7.16 -0.46 2.52
CA ILE A 14 -6.21 -1.59 2.65
C ILE A 14 -6.27 -2.19 4.06
N GLY A 15 -6.28 -1.33 5.08
CA GLY A 15 -6.46 -1.76 6.46
C GLY A 15 -7.70 -2.63 6.65
N GLN A 16 -8.85 -2.19 6.14
CA GLN A 16 -10.11 -2.94 6.23
C GLN A 16 -10.06 -4.27 5.48
N ILE A 17 -9.48 -4.32 4.27
CA ILE A 17 -9.32 -5.55 3.49
C ILE A 17 -8.49 -6.59 4.25
N VAL A 18 -7.43 -6.13 4.92
CA VAL A 18 -6.48 -7.01 5.61
C VAL A 18 -6.99 -7.40 7.01
N GLU A 19 -7.66 -6.47 7.71
CA GLU A 19 -8.36 -6.75 8.97
C GLU A 19 -9.49 -7.77 8.78
N ALA A 20 -10.26 -7.68 7.68
CA ALA A 20 -11.28 -8.67 7.32
C ALA A 20 -10.70 -10.08 7.11
N LYS A 21 -9.40 -10.18 6.83
CA LYS A 21 -8.65 -11.44 6.69
C LYS A 21 -7.94 -11.87 7.98
N GLY A 22 -8.23 -11.24 9.11
CA GLY A 22 -7.66 -11.60 10.42
C GLY A 22 -6.23 -11.11 10.66
N HIS A 23 -5.73 -10.18 9.83
CA HIS A 23 -4.39 -9.63 9.96
C HIS A 23 -4.41 -8.25 10.64
N ARG A 24 -3.27 -7.82 11.19
CA ARG A 24 -3.10 -6.49 11.80
C ARG A 24 -3.04 -5.41 10.71
N GLY A 25 -4.16 -4.74 10.45
CA GLY A 25 -4.27 -3.68 9.43
C GLY A 25 -3.31 -2.51 9.61
N THR A 26 -2.82 -2.24 10.83
CA THR A 26 -1.85 -1.16 11.11
C THR A 26 -0.56 -1.29 10.32
N TRP A 27 0.02 -2.49 10.20
CA TRP A 27 1.26 -2.69 9.45
C TRP A 27 1.08 -2.43 7.96
N TYR A 28 -0.08 -2.80 7.42
CA TYR A 28 -0.40 -2.61 6.01
C TYR A 28 -0.76 -1.17 5.67
N LYS A 29 -1.34 -0.41 6.62
CA LYS A 29 -1.52 1.04 6.51
C LYS A 29 -0.17 1.75 6.39
N VAL A 30 0.81 1.38 7.24
CA VAL A 30 2.17 1.94 7.18
C VAL A 30 2.88 1.54 5.89
N LEU A 31 2.77 0.26 5.49
CA LEU A 31 3.33 -0.22 4.22
C LEU A 31 2.79 0.58 3.03
N ALA A 32 1.47 0.83 2.98
CA ALA A 32 0.85 1.64 1.92
C ALA A 32 1.44 3.05 1.83
N VAL A 33 1.67 3.70 2.98
CA VAL A 33 2.26 5.05 3.05
C VAL A 33 3.72 5.02 2.60
N VAL A 34 4.52 4.08 3.09
CA VAL A 34 5.94 3.95 2.71
C VAL A 34 6.08 3.65 1.22
N MET A 35 5.26 2.74 0.68
CA MET A 35 5.28 2.41 -0.74
C MET A 35 4.87 3.61 -1.59
N TRP A 36 3.87 4.38 -1.16
CA TRP A 36 3.42 5.59 -1.86
C TRP A 36 4.55 6.61 -2.00
N PHE A 37 5.17 7.00 -0.88
CA PHE A 37 6.29 7.95 -0.90
C PHE A 37 7.51 7.39 -1.64
N GLY A 38 7.76 6.08 -1.52
CA GLY A 38 8.80 5.40 -2.31
C GLY A 38 8.52 5.47 -3.81
N GLY A 39 7.27 5.26 -4.23
CA GLY A 39 6.84 5.37 -5.62
C GLY A 39 6.95 6.79 -6.17
N GLU A 40 6.56 7.80 -5.38
CA GLU A 40 6.75 9.21 -5.74
C GLU A 40 8.23 9.55 -5.91
N PHE A 41 9.08 9.11 -4.98
CA PHE A 41 10.51 9.38 -5.02
C PHE A 41 11.20 8.74 -6.22
N VAL A 42 10.94 7.45 -6.47
CA VAL A 42 11.48 6.73 -7.63
C VAL A 42 10.94 7.31 -8.94
N GLY A 43 9.64 7.62 -8.99
CA GLY A 43 9.02 8.24 -10.16
C GLY A 43 9.59 9.62 -10.47
N ALA A 44 9.82 10.45 -9.44
CA ALA A 44 10.47 11.75 -9.59
C ALA A 44 11.89 11.63 -10.14
N ILE A 45 12.68 10.67 -9.64
CA ILE A 45 14.04 10.41 -10.14
C ILE A 45 14.01 10.00 -11.61
N ILE A 46 13.12 9.07 -11.99
CA ILE A 46 12.98 8.62 -13.38
C ILE A 46 12.56 9.79 -14.27
N GLY A 47 11.57 10.59 -13.85
CA GLY A 47 11.12 11.76 -14.61
C GLY A 47 12.21 12.83 -14.74
N ALA A 48 13.02 13.04 -13.70
CA ALA A 48 14.14 13.97 -13.75
C ALA A 48 15.25 13.52 -14.70
N ILE A 49 15.57 12.21 -14.73
CA ILE A 49 16.57 11.64 -15.65
C ILE A 49 16.08 11.78 -17.11
N LEU A 50 14.79 11.52 -17.36
CA LEU A 50 14.25 11.51 -18.72
C LEU A 50 14.01 12.91 -19.31
N PHE A 51 13.73 13.93 -18.49
CA PHE A 51 13.27 15.25 -18.97
C PHE A 51 14.05 16.45 -18.39
N GLY A 52 15.25 16.21 -17.86
CA GLY A 52 15.99 17.12 -16.95
C GLY A 52 16.52 18.46 -17.49
N GLN A 53 16.21 18.91 -18.71
CA GLN A 53 16.79 20.17 -19.25
C GLN A 53 15.80 21.34 -19.40
N GLU A 54 14.56 21.15 -19.87
CA GLU A 54 13.60 22.26 -20.01
C GLU A 54 12.17 21.76 -19.74
N GLY A 55 11.46 22.33 -18.74
CA GLY A 55 10.11 21.90 -18.36
C GLY A 55 10.03 20.60 -17.53
N GLY A 56 11.17 20.00 -17.19
CA GLY A 56 11.27 18.70 -16.50
C GLY A 56 10.59 18.61 -15.13
N GLN A 57 10.25 19.74 -14.48
CA GLN A 57 9.55 19.72 -13.20
C GLN A 57 8.11 19.19 -13.33
N CYS A 58 7.40 19.59 -14.39
CA CYS A 58 6.05 19.07 -14.66
C CYS A 58 6.10 17.59 -15.02
N ALA A 59 7.10 17.19 -15.82
CA ALA A 59 7.30 15.77 -16.15
C ALA A 59 7.66 14.96 -14.89
N ALA A 60 8.63 15.41 -14.08
CA ALA A 60 8.99 14.75 -12.82
C ALA A 60 7.81 14.59 -11.88
N TYR A 61 6.93 15.59 -11.77
CA TYR A 61 5.70 15.48 -10.97
C TYR A 61 4.72 14.44 -11.53
N LEU A 62 4.50 14.41 -12.85
CA LEU A 62 3.65 13.41 -13.48
C LEU A 62 4.20 11.99 -13.29
N PHE A 63 5.52 11.81 -13.48
CA PHE A 63 6.18 10.52 -13.25
C PHE A 63 6.17 10.11 -11.77
N ALA A 64 6.28 11.07 -10.84
CA ALA A 64 6.11 10.83 -9.41
C ALA A 64 4.69 10.31 -9.10
N LEU A 65 3.65 10.97 -9.62
CA LEU A 65 2.26 10.53 -9.43
C LEU A 65 1.99 9.14 -10.03
N LEU A 66 2.55 8.85 -11.21
CA LEU A 66 2.46 7.53 -11.83
C LEU A 66 3.17 6.46 -10.99
N GLY A 67 4.37 6.78 -10.48
CA GLY A 67 5.10 5.91 -9.55
C GLY A 67 4.32 5.65 -8.26
N ALA A 68 3.69 6.68 -7.70
CA ALA A 68 2.80 6.58 -6.54
C ALA A 68 1.62 5.65 -6.83
N ALA A 69 0.93 5.84 -7.96
CA ALA A 69 -0.22 5.02 -8.35
C ALA A 69 0.17 3.54 -8.55
N MET A 70 1.30 3.27 -9.20
CA MET A 70 1.79 1.90 -9.40
C MET A 70 2.18 1.22 -8.08
N SER A 71 2.88 1.93 -7.20
CA SER A 71 3.24 1.41 -5.88
C SER A 71 2.00 1.14 -5.01
N ALA A 72 1.01 2.04 -5.02
CA ALA A 72 -0.27 1.86 -4.36
C ALA A 72 -1.00 0.61 -4.89
N GLY A 73 -1.10 0.47 -6.22
CA GLY A 73 -1.69 -0.72 -6.85
C GLY A 73 -1.00 -2.02 -6.41
N THR A 74 0.33 -1.99 -6.25
CA THR A 74 1.10 -3.14 -5.75
C THR A 74 0.71 -3.50 -4.32
N VAL A 75 0.59 -2.52 -3.42
CA VAL A 75 0.15 -2.78 -2.03
C VAL A 75 -1.28 -3.32 -1.98
N TYR A 76 -2.17 -2.81 -2.84
CA TYR A 76 -3.53 -3.34 -2.96
C TYR A 76 -3.53 -4.80 -3.43
N LEU A 77 -2.72 -5.16 -4.42
CA LEU A 77 -2.59 -6.54 -4.88
C LEU A 77 -2.04 -7.45 -3.79
N ILE A 78 -1.06 -6.99 -2.99
CA ILE A 78 -0.55 -7.73 -1.84
C ILE A 78 -1.70 -7.98 -0.85
N ALA A 79 -2.40 -6.93 -0.42
CA ALA A 79 -3.53 -7.02 0.50
C ALA A 79 -4.66 -7.94 -0.02
N LYS A 80 -4.96 -7.88 -1.31
CA LYS A 80 -5.98 -8.71 -1.95
C LYS A 80 -5.57 -10.19 -2.07
N ASN A 81 -4.31 -10.49 -2.31
CA ASN A 81 -3.81 -11.86 -2.44
C ASN A 81 -3.36 -12.48 -1.10
N LEU A 82 -3.36 -11.70 -0.01
CA LEU A 82 -3.08 -12.23 1.32
C LEU A 82 -4.03 -13.38 1.66
N GLN A 83 -3.47 -14.52 2.05
CA GLN A 83 -4.24 -15.64 2.57
C GLN A 83 -4.93 -15.22 3.88
N PRO A 84 -6.11 -15.75 4.21
CA PRO A 84 -6.71 -15.53 5.53
C PRO A 84 -5.75 -16.00 6.62
N ALA A 85 -5.66 -15.24 7.71
CA ALA A 85 -4.91 -15.69 8.87
C ALA A 85 -5.59 -16.96 9.39
N VAL A 86 -4.95 -18.12 9.25
CA VAL A 86 -5.43 -19.37 9.86
C VAL A 86 -5.47 -19.13 11.36
N LYS A 87 -6.68 -18.97 11.90
CA LYS A 87 -6.91 -18.94 13.34
C LYS A 87 -6.69 -20.38 13.81
N ASN A 88 -5.46 -20.69 14.20
CA ASN A 88 -5.12 -21.99 14.75
C ASN A 88 -5.76 -22.13 16.14
N ASN A 89 -7.03 -22.55 16.16
CA ASN A 89 -7.78 -22.88 17.37
C ASN A 89 -7.43 -24.29 17.90
N SER A 90 -6.18 -24.74 17.80
CA SER A 90 -5.75 -26.05 18.33
C SER A 90 -5.81 -26.16 19.87
N PHE A 91 -6.15 -25.07 20.57
CA PHE A 91 -6.42 -25.08 22.01
C PHE A 91 -7.91 -25.26 22.37
N ASP A 92 -8.84 -25.20 21.40
CA ASP A 92 -10.29 -25.37 21.66
C ASP A 92 -10.74 -26.85 21.56
N ASP A 93 -9.88 -27.75 21.05
CA ASP A 93 -10.14 -29.19 20.91
C ASP A 93 -9.84 -30.01 22.19
N PHE A 94 -9.52 -29.32 23.30
CA PHE A 94 -9.31 -29.91 24.62
C PHE A 94 -10.54 -29.80 25.54
N THR A 95 -11.75 -29.66 24.98
CA THR A 95 -12.96 -29.87 25.79
C THR A 95 -13.29 -31.36 25.81
N PRO A 96 -13.04 -32.10 26.91
CA PRO A 96 -13.51 -33.47 27.01
C PRO A 96 -15.05 -33.43 27.00
N LEU A 97 -15.64 -34.25 26.14
CA LEU A 97 -17.07 -34.55 26.16
C LEU A 97 -17.46 -35.02 27.57
N ASN A 98 -18.21 -34.18 28.29
CA ASN A 98 -19.02 -34.55 29.46
C ASN A 98 -20.32 -33.76 29.42
#